data_AF-A0A5B7AKX6-F1
#
_entry.id   AF-A0A5B7AKX6-F1
#
_cell.length_a   1.000
_cell.length_b   1.000
_cell.length_c   1.000
_cell.angle_alpha   90.00
_cell.angle_beta   90.00
_cell.angle_gamma   90.00
#
_symmetry.space_group_name_H-M   'P 1'
#
loop_
_entity.id
_entity.type
_entity.pdbx_description
1 polymer ?
#
loop_
_entity_poly.entity_id
_entity_poly.type
_entity_poly.pdbx_seq_one_letter_code
_entity_poly.pdbx_strand_id
1 'polypeptide(L)'
;REGGGMNNLSSAPNLREQRHNGHCYCCKPIPTIAIYVLIPLFFIGFGVSIFILVVVHNAAFFVSLLFLSVLVAAFVLWNTLNWRRNGAVLLFLQSFPDSDLRVARDGQLVKITGLVSCGSVSLESSYEKATRCIYTSTLLYESGELGLKPADVNRSCFQWRLTYFERFSTDFYITDKKSGIRALVKAGPDCRVIPLIADSRLVKTTRKCRILSAHLRKWLRERNLSAEARLLRLEEG
;
A
#
# COMPACT_ATOMS: atom_id res chain seq x y z
N ARG A 1 12.31 62.35 -24.21
CA ARG A 1 12.75 61.74 -22.94
C ARG A 1 11.71 60.67 -22.62
N GLU A 2 12.10 59.41 -22.80
CA GLU A 2 11.51 58.14 -22.29
C GLU A 2 10.02 57.90 -22.59
N GLY A 3 9.59 56.94 -23.43
CA GLY A 3 9.95 55.51 -23.56
C GLY A 3 8.68 54.71 -23.18
N GLY A 4 8.00 53.93 -24.03
CA GLY A 4 8.48 52.89 -24.95
C GLY A 4 8.52 51.55 -24.22
N GLY A 5 7.56 50.64 -24.49
CA GLY A 5 7.72 49.21 -24.12
C GLY A 5 6.46 48.47 -23.69
N MET A 6 5.72 47.92 -24.66
CA MET A 6 4.95 46.68 -24.47
C MET A 6 5.94 45.54 -24.21
N ASN A 7 5.87 44.88 -23.05
CA ASN A 7 6.57 43.63 -22.81
C ASN A 7 5.57 42.54 -22.36
N ASN A 8 5.38 41.59 -23.26
CA ASN A 8 4.89 40.24 -22.97
C ASN A 8 5.95 39.44 -22.18
N LEU A 9 5.48 38.31 -21.66
CA LEU A 9 6.21 37.07 -21.34
C LEU A 9 6.97 36.98 -20.00
N SER A 10 6.50 35.94 -19.27
CA SER A 10 7.28 34.94 -18.55
C SER A 10 8.09 35.37 -17.33
N SER A 11 7.59 35.00 -16.16
CA SER A 11 8.40 34.57 -15.03
C SER A 11 7.62 33.55 -14.21
N ALA A 12 7.39 32.38 -14.82
CA ALA A 12 7.12 31.16 -14.08
C ALA A 12 8.44 30.76 -13.40
N PRO A 13 8.48 30.49 -12.08
CA PRO A 13 9.65 29.85 -11.50
C PRO A 13 9.76 28.44 -12.09
N ASN A 14 10.87 28.23 -12.79
CA ASN A 14 11.31 26.95 -13.33
C ASN A 14 11.29 25.86 -12.24
N LEU A 15 10.23 25.04 -12.26
CA LEU A 15 10.14 23.75 -11.57
C LEU A 15 10.08 22.64 -12.62
N ARG A 16 11.11 22.56 -13.45
CA ARG A 16 11.38 21.38 -14.29
C ARG A 16 12.87 21.22 -14.47
N GLU A 17 13.52 20.59 -13.50
CA GLU A 17 14.50 19.54 -13.77
C GLU A 17 14.78 18.73 -12.50
N GLN A 18 13.82 17.90 -12.10
CA GLN A 18 14.13 16.76 -11.23
C GLN A 18 13.60 15.49 -11.91
N ARG A 19 14.38 15.07 -12.89
CA ARG A 19 14.40 13.71 -13.44
C ARG A 19 14.84 12.78 -12.31
N HIS A 20 13.92 12.41 -11.42
CA HIS A 20 14.09 11.23 -10.56
C HIS A 20 13.27 10.08 -11.12
N ASN A 21 14.04 9.18 -11.74
CA ASN A 21 13.76 7.80 -12.07
C ASN A 21 12.52 7.22 -11.39
N GLY A 22 11.65 6.65 -12.23
CA GLY A 22 10.63 5.72 -11.81
C GLY A 22 11.25 4.62 -10.96
N HIS A 23 10.88 4.61 -9.69
CA HIS A 23 10.78 3.38 -8.92
C HIS A 23 9.56 3.51 -8.03
N CYS A 24 8.45 3.02 -8.56
CA CYS A 24 7.34 2.55 -7.75
C CYS A 24 7.90 1.43 -6.86
N TYR A 25 8.37 1.77 -5.65
CA TYR A 25 8.80 0.79 -4.67
C TYR A 25 7.56 0.17 -4.02
N CYS A 26 6.93 -0.70 -4.81
CA CYS A 26 6.74 -2.10 -4.49
C CYS A 26 6.90 -2.40 -2.99
N CYS A 27 5.78 -2.53 -2.29
CA CYS A 27 5.72 -3.20 -1.00
C CYS A 27 6.22 -4.64 -1.19
N LYS A 28 7.52 -4.85 -1.01
CA LYS A 28 8.12 -6.18 -1.04
C LYS A 28 7.67 -6.93 0.22
N PRO A 29 7.02 -8.11 0.07
CA PRO A 29 6.41 -8.84 1.20
C PRO A 29 7.46 -9.46 2.14
N ILE A 30 8.69 -9.62 1.66
CA ILE A 30 9.82 -10.11 2.44
C ILE A 30 10.82 -8.96 2.49
N PRO A 31 11.25 -8.50 3.68
CA PRO A 31 12.28 -7.48 3.76
C PRO A 31 13.47 -7.98 2.96
N THR A 32 13.90 -7.22 1.95
CA THR A 32 14.97 -7.65 1.02
C THR A 32 16.21 -8.15 1.76
N ILE A 33 16.45 -7.59 2.95
CA ILE A 33 17.48 -7.99 3.91
C ILE A 33 17.36 -9.47 4.34
N ALA A 34 16.16 -9.96 4.62
CA ALA A 34 15.97 -11.36 5.02
C ALA A 34 16.35 -12.33 3.90
N ILE A 35 16.08 -12.02 2.64
CA ILE A 35 16.50 -12.83 1.50
C ILE A 35 18.03 -12.84 1.39
N TYR A 36 18.67 -11.68 1.54
CA TYR A 36 20.13 -11.56 1.51
C TYR A 36 20.83 -12.31 2.65
N VAL A 37 20.16 -12.54 3.78
CA VAL A 37 20.72 -13.34 4.90
C VAL A 37 20.42 -14.83 4.73
N LEU A 38 19.21 -15.18 4.29
CA LEU A 38 18.75 -16.57 4.23
C LEU A 38 19.50 -17.38 3.15
N ILE A 39 19.76 -16.78 1.99
CA ILE A 39 20.45 -17.42 0.86
C ILE A 39 21.87 -17.88 1.25
N PRO A 40 22.79 -17.01 1.73
CA PRO A 40 24.13 -17.44 2.10
C PRO A 40 24.12 -18.41 3.28
N LEU A 41 23.22 -18.22 4.27
CA LEU A 41 23.09 -19.14 5.40
C LEU A 41 22.74 -20.56 4.93
N PHE A 42 21.85 -20.69 3.94
CA PHE A 42 21.50 -21.96 3.34
C PHE A 42 22.71 -22.63 2.66
N PHE A 43 23.47 -21.88 1.85
CA PHE A 43 24.66 -22.44 1.17
C PHE A 43 25.75 -22.87 2.16
N ILE A 44 26.00 -22.08 3.21
CA ILE A 44 26.96 -22.44 4.27
C ILE A 44 26.49 -23.71 4.99
N GLY A 45 25.23 -23.75 5.43
CA GLY A 45 24.66 -24.91 6.10
C GLY A 45 24.67 -26.16 5.22
N PHE A 46 24.41 -26.01 3.92
CA PHE A 46 24.44 -27.09 2.95
C PHE A 46 25.84 -27.67 2.77
N GLY A 47 26.87 -26.81 2.64
CA GLY A 47 28.26 -27.24 2.55
C GLY A 47 28.72 -28.02 3.79
N VAL A 48 28.41 -27.51 4.98
CA VAL A 48 28.73 -28.19 6.25
C VAL A 48 27.98 -29.53 6.37
N SER A 49 26.71 -29.57 5.97
CA SER A 49 25.90 -30.80 6.03
C SER A 49 26.41 -31.88 5.09
N ILE A 50 26.85 -31.52 3.87
CA ILE A 50 27.49 -32.47 2.94
C ILE A 50 28.81 -32.96 3.50
N PHE A 51 29.64 -32.08 4.07
CA PHE A 51 30.90 -32.48 4.67
C PHE A 51 30.70 -33.50 5.79
N ILE A 52 29.76 -33.26 6.70
CA ILE A 52 29.39 -34.21 7.77
C ILE A 52 28.86 -35.52 7.18
N LEU A 53 28.02 -35.46 6.15
CA LEU A 53 27.51 -36.66 5.47
C LEU A 53 28.64 -37.51 4.90
N VAL A 54 29.66 -36.91 4.28
CA VAL A 54 30.78 -37.63 3.66
C VAL A 54 31.74 -38.18 4.71
N VAL A 55 32.07 -37.39 5.74
CA VAL A 55 33.10 -37.76 6.73
C VAL A 55 32.55 -38.68 7.81
N VAL A 56 31.35 -38.39 8.31
CA VAL A 56 30.74 -39.10 9.45
C VAL A 56 29.76 -40.18 8.96
N HIS A 57 29.43 -40.20 7.67
CA HIS A 57 28.39 -41.07 7.10
C HIS A 57 27.03 -40.96 7.82
N ASN A 58 26.75 -39.79 8.41
CA ASN A 58 25.52 -39.52 9.12
C ASN A 58 24.65 -38.53 8.32
N ALA A 59 23.52 -39.03 7.83
CA ALA A 59 22.59 -38.25 7.02
C ALA A 59 21.65 -37.34 7.81
N ALA A 60 21.61 -37.43 9.14
CA ALA A 60 20.64 -36.72 9.98
C ALA A 60 20.67 -35.19 9.76
N PHE A 61 21.87 -34.59 9.69
CA PHE A 61 22.03 -33.16 9.47
C PHE A 61 21.57 -32.71 8.08
N PHE A 62 21.90 -33.49 7.06
CA PHE A 62 21.50 -33.22 5.68
C PHE A 62 19.97 -33.28 5.51
N VAL A 63 19.34 -34.32 6.06
CA VAL A 63 17.88 -34.48 6.04
C VAL A 63 17.18 -33.36 6.80
N SER A 64 17.70 -32.98 7.98
CA SER A 64 17.16 -31.87 8.77
C SER A 64 17.21 -30.53 8.03
N LEU A 65 18.34 -30.23 7.38
CA LEU A 65 18.50 -29.01 6.58
C LEU A 65 17.52 -28.96 5.39
N LEU A 66 17.36 -30.08 4.67
CA LEU A 66 16.40 -30.17 3.56
C LEU A 66 14.96 -29.99 4.05
N PHE A 67 14.60 -30.61 5.17
CA PHE A 67 13.27 -30.43 5.74
C PHE A 67 13.00 -28.97 6.13
N LEU A 68 13.96 -28.33 6.81
CA LEU A 68 13.86 -26.92 7.17
C LEU A 68 13.77 -26.01 5.94
N SER A 69 14.55 -26.30 4.88
CA SER A 69 14.53 -25.49 3.66
C SER A 69 13.19 -25.59 2.93
N VAL A 70 12.58 -26.78 2.89
CA VAL A 70 11.23 -26.98 2.33
C VAL A 70 10.18 -26.20 3.11
N LEU A 71 10.22 -26.23 4.45
CA LEU A 71 9.29 -25.46 5.28
C LEU A 71 9.41 -23.94 5.04
N VAL A 72 10.63 -23.43 4.98
CA VAL A 72 10.87 -22.00 4.74
C VAL A 72 10.44 -21.63 3.31
N ALA A 73 10.76 -22.45 2.32
CA ALA A 73 10.33 -22.24 0.93
C ALA A 73 8.78 -22.25 0.82
N ALA A 74 8.10 -23.17 1.48
CA ALA A 74 6.64 -23.22 1.52
C ALA A 74 6.03 -21.96 2.16
N PHE A 75 6.61 -21.47 3.27
CA PHE A 75 6.17 -20.23 3.91
C PHE A 75 6.39 -19.01 3.00
N VAL A 76 7.57 -18.90 2.38
CA VAL A 76 7.89 -17.82 1.42
C VAL A 76 6.96 -17.87 0.22
N LEU A 77 6.69 -19.06 -0.32
CA LEU A 77 5.79 -19.27 -1.44
C LEU A 77 4.35 -18.90 -1.08
N TRP A 78 3.86 -19.33 0.09
CA TRP A 78 2.52 -18.99 0.59
C TRP A 78 2.35 -17.47 0.74
N ASN A 79 3.33 -16.79 1.34
CA ASN A 79 3.31 -15.34 1.49
C ASN A 79 3.35 -14.62 0.12
N THR A 80 4.20 -15.09 -0.79
CA THR A 80 4.28 -14.56 -2.15
C THR A 80 2.97 -14.76 -2.92
N LEU A 81 2.35 -15.93 -2.83
CA LEU A 81 1.11 -16.27 -3.51
C LEU A 81 -0.10 -15.52 -2.94
N ASN A 82 -0.21 -15.38 -1.62
CA ASN A 82 -1.28 -14.58 -1.00
C ASN A 82 -1.13 -13.08 -1.32
N TRP A 83 0.11 -12.56 -1.33
CA TRP A 83 0.37 -11.22 -1.84
C TRP A 83 -0.04 -11.09 -3.32
N ARG A 84 0.36 -12.08 -4.12
CA ARG A 84 -0.02 -12.16 -5.53
C ARG A 84 -1.52 -12.31 -5.69
N ARG A 85 -2.30 -12.82 -4.74
CA ARG A 85 -3.77 -12.90 -4.84
C ARG A 85 -4.42 -11.52 -4.85
N ASN A 86 -3.96 -10.60 -4.00
CA ASN A 86 -4.40 -9.20 -4.02
C ASN A 86 -3.93 -8.48 -5.29
N GLY A 87 -2.69 -8.74 -5.72
CA GLY A 87 -2.19 -8.24 -7.01
C GLY A 87 -2.82 -8.91 -8.24
N ALA A 88 -3.30 -10.14 -8.12
CA ALA A 88 -3.84 -10.94 -9.22
C ALA A 88 -5.22 -10.46 -9.59
N VAL A 89 -6.02 -10.00 -8.62
CA VAL A 89 -7.29 -9.31 -8.92
C VAL A 89 -7.02 -8.07 -9.77
N LEU A 90 -6.02 -7.27 -9.40
CA LEU A 90 -5.61 -6.10 -10.19
C LEU A 90 -5.10 -6.49 -11.58
N LEU A 91 -4.23 -7.49 -11.69
CA LEU A 91 -3.72 -7.99 -12.97
C LEU A 91 -4.84 -8.57 -13.86
N PHE A 92 -5.77 -9.29 -13.26
CA PHE A 92 -6.96 -9.83 -13.94
C PHE A 92 -7.85 -8.70 -14.46
N LEU A 93 -8.11 -7.67 -13.67
CA LEU A 93 -8.85 -6.49 -14.13
C LEU A 93 -8.08 -5.72 -15.20
N GLN A 94 -6.75 -5.68 -15.11
CA GLN A 94 -5.89 -5.06 -16.11
C GLN A 94 -5.88 -5.81 -17.45
N SER A 95 -6.06 -7.14 -17.45
CA SER A 95 -6.08 -7.92 -18.69
C SER A 95 -7.34 -7.73 -19.53
N PHE A 96 -8.43 -7.21 -18.97
CA PHE A 96 -9.60 -6.84 -19.78
C PHE A 96 -9.30 -5.66 -20.71
N PRO A 97 -9.76 -5.71 -21.98
CA PRO A 97 -9.64 -4.56 -22.86
C PRO A 97 -10.52 -3.41 -22.38
N ASP A 98 -10.04 -2.17 -22.54
CA ASP A 98 -10.88 -0.99 -22.28
C ASP A 98 -12.06 -0.98 -23.26
N SER A 99 -13.26 -0.86 -22.69
CA SER A 99 -14.54 -0.84 -23.40
C SER A 99 -14.77 0.52 -24.06
N ASP A 100 -15.38 0.54 -25.25
CA ASP A 100 -15.83 1.76 -25.89
C ASP A 100 -17.26 2.09 -25.42
N LEU A 101 -17.41 3.22 -24.73
CA LEU A 101 -18.71 3.67 -24.23
C LEU A 101 -19.74 3.93 -25.33
N ARG A 102 -19.32 4.16 -26.58
CA ARG A 102 -20.22 4.39 -27.72
C ARG A 102 -21.02 3.15 -28.10
N VAL A 103 -20.45 1.96 -27.85
CA VAL A 103 -20.99 0.67 -28.27
C VAL A 103 -21.49 -0.15 -27.08
N ALA A 104 -21.24 0.31 -25.86
CA ALA A 104 -21.67 -0.33 -24.63
C ALA A 104 -23.21 -0.41 -24.56
N ARG A 105 -23.71 -1.59 -24.19
CA ARG A 105 -25.14 -1.83 -23.98
C ARG A 105 -25.51 -1.71 -22.50
N ASP A 106 -26.76 -1.38 -22.22
CA ASP A 106 -27.28 -1.39 -20.85
C ASP A 106 -27.12 -2.78 -20.20
N GLY A 107 -26.67 -2.79 -18.95
CA GLY A 107 -26.39 -4.03 -18.19
C GLY A 107 -25.06 -4.72 -18.50
N GLN A 108 -24.27 -4.22 -19.45
CA GLN A 108 -22.95 -4.75 -19.75
C GLN A 108 -21.91 -4.30 -18.71
N LEU A 109 -21.07 -5.22 -18.25
CA LEU A 109 -19.87 -4.87 -17.49
C LEU A 109 -18.85 -4.19 -18.42
N VAL A 110 -18.51 -2.94 -18.12
CA VAL A 110 -17.55 -2.15 -18.89
C VAL A 110 -16.32 -1.81 -18.06
N LYS A 111 -15.16 -1.83 -18.71
CA LYS A 111 -13.91 -1.31 -18.15
C LYS A 111 -13.59 0.01 -18.83
N ILE A 112 -13.53 1.09 -18.06
CA ILE A 112 -13.30 2.45 -18.56
C ILE A 112 -11.97 2.94 -18.00
N THR A 113 -11.10 3.42 -18.88
CA THR A 113 -9.85 4.07 -18.51
C THR A 113 -9.90 5.53 -18.99
N GLY A 114 -9.69 6.48 -18.09
CA GLY A 114 -10.01 7.86 -18.39
C GLY A 114 -9.55 8.87 -17.36
N LEU A 115 -9.74 10.15 -17.69
CA LEU A 115 -9.60 11.23 -16.73
C LEU A 115 -10.80 11.24 -15.79
N VAL A 116 -10.55 11.33 -14.50
CA VAL A 116 -11.61 11.44 -13.50
C VAL A 116 -11.72 12.87 -13.00
N SER A 117 -12.96 13.34 -12.85
CA SER A 117 -13.28 14.65 -12.30
C SER A 117 -14.39 14.53 -11.27
N CYS A 118 -14.35 15.40 -10.25
CA CYS A 118 -15.35 15.40 -9.19
C CYS A 118 -16.76 15.67 -9.76
N GLY A 119 -17.76 15.06 -9.13
CA GLY A 119 -19.16 15.35 -9.38
C GLY A 119 -19.60 16.67 -8.73
N SER A 120 -20.84 16.70 -8.25
CA SER A 120 -21.39 17.84 -7.51
C SER A 120 -20.76 18.03 -6.13
N VAL A 121 -20.26 16.94 -5.52
CA VAL A 121 -19.64 16.94 -4.20
C VAL A 121 -18.21 16.42 -4.33
N SER A 122 -17.25 17.14 -3.75
CA SER A 122 -15.87 16.70 -3.60
C SER A 122 -15.58 16.30 -2.16
N LEU A 123 -14.83 15.22 -1.99
CA LEU A 123 -14.33 14.80 -0.69
C LEU A 123 -13.04 15.54 -0.32
N GLU A 124 -12.79 15.55 0.98
CA GLU A 124 -11.56 16.00 1.60
C GLU A 124 -10.93 14.82 2.33
N SER A 125 -9.61 14.62 2.19
CA SER A 125 -8.91 13.58 2.95
C SER A 125 -8.94 13.90 4.45
N SER A 126 -8.90 12.84 5.24
CA SER A 126 -9.14 12.93 6.67
C SER A 126 -7.99 13.62 7.41
N TYR A 127 -6.77 13.22 7.08
CA TYR A 127 -5.56 13.62 7.78
C TYR A 127 -4.78 14.72 7.04
N GLU A 128 -4.40 14.53 5.77
CA GLU A 128 -3.68 15.56 5.01
C GLU A 128 -4.55 16.73 4.58
N LYS A 129 -5.88 16.59 4.65
CA LYS A 129 -6.82 17.61 4.21
C LYS A 129 -6.69 17.90 2.71
N ALA A 130 -6.34 16.88 1.93
CA ALA A 130 -6.30 16.96 0.47
C ALA A 130 -7.72 17.19 -0.06
N THR A 131 -7.91 18.26 -0.82
CA THR A 131 -9.23 18.63 -1.37
C THR A 131 -9.43 18.07 -2.77
N ARG A 132 -10.68 18.02 -3.23
CA ARG A 132 -11.06 17.56 -4.58
C ARG A 132 -10.82 16.06 -4.80
N CYS A 133 -11.04 15.25 -3.78
CA CYS A 133 -10.98 13.80 -3.87
C CYS A 133 -12.34 13.20 -4.27
N ILE A 134 -12.31 12.11 -5.05
CA ILE A 134 -13.49 11.30 -5.41
C ILE A 134 -13.68 10.10 -4.48
N TYR A 135 -12.58 9.69 -3.86
CA TYR A 135 -12.47 8.58 -2.95
C TYR A 135 -11.44 8.99 -1.91
N THR A 136 -11.69 8.65 -0.65
CA THR A 136 -10.74 8.83 0.43
C THR A 136 -10.72 7.56 1.27
N SER A 137 -9.53 7.14 1.68
CA SER A 137 -9.35 6.09 2.67
C SER A 137 -8.40 6.56 3.75
N THR A 138 -8.73 6.23 5.00
CA THR A 138 -7.78 6.43 6.09
C THR A 138 -7.81 5.20 6.99
N LEU A 139 -6.62 4.64 7.22
CA LEU A 139 -6.44 3.42 8.01
C LEU A 139 -5.42 3.69 9.10
N LEU A 140 -5.82 3.39 10.33
CA LEU A 140 -4.95 3.45 11.49
C LEU A 140 -4.65 2.04 11.98
N TYR A 141 -3.37 1.71 11.99
CA TYR A 141 -2.86 0.49 12.57
C TYR A 141 -2.13 0.78 13.88
N GLU A 142 -2.34 -0.11 14.83
CA GLU A 142 -1.68 -0.13 16.11
C GLU A 142 -0.82 -1.39 16.22
N SER A 143 0.45 -1.22 16.59
CA SER A 143 1.28 -2.38 16.95
C SER A 143 0.92 -2.82 18.36
N GLY A 144 0.71 -4.13 18.54
CA GLY A 144 0.64 -4.71 19.88
C GLY A 144 1.86 -4.30 20.71
N GLU A 145 1.63 -3.80 21.91
CA GLU A 145 2.69 -3.47 22.85
C GLU A 145 3.31 -4.77 23.38
N LEU A 146 4.64 -4.83 23.48
CA LEU A 146 5.33 -5.98 24.05
C LEU A 146 5.10 -5.96 25.57
N GLY A 147 3.96 -6.45 26.02
CA GLY A 147 3.67 -6.63 27.43
C GLY A 147 4.51 -7.77 27.98
N LEU A 148 5.57 -7.45 28.72
CA LEU A 148 6.21 -8.38 29.65
C LEU A 148 5.25 -8.56 30.85
N LYS A 149 4.16 -9.30 30.67
CA LYS A 149 3.46 -9.95 31.79
C LYS A 149 3.84 -11.43 31.75
N PRO A 150 4.40 -12.00 32.83
CA PRO A 150 4.84 -13.40 32.85
C PRO A 150 3.65 -14.31 33.11
N ALA A 151 2.71 -14.40 32.16
CA ALA A 151 1.66 -15.42 32.13
C ALA A 151 0.95 -15.34 30.78
N ASP A 152 1.63 -15.77 29.73
CA ASP A 152 1.06 -16.49 28.58
C ASP A 152 2.08 -16.47 27.45
N VAL A 153 2.79 -17.59 27.34
CA VAL A 153 3.58 -17.94 26.17
C VAL A 153 2.60 -18.03 24.99
N ASN A 154 2.91 -17.32 23.90
CA ASN A 154 2.37 -17.48 22.54
C ASN A 154 1.47 -16.37 21.95
N ARG A 155 1.84 -15.08 22.08
CA ARG A 155 1.33 -14.06 21.15
C ARG A 155 2.44 -13.20 20.53
N SER A 156 2.46 -13.24 19.20
CA SER A 156 3.42 -12.58 18.32
C SER A 156 3.51 -11.07 18.59
N CYS A 157 4.72 -10.62 18.92
CA CYS A 157 5.08 -9.26 19.33
C CYS A 157 5.23 -8.24 18.18
N PHE A 158 4.78 -8.57 16.96
CA PHE A 158 4.99 -7.77 15.75
C PHE A 158 3.77 -7.69 14.84
N GLN A 159 2.56 -7.89 15.37
CA GLN A 159 1.34 -7.76 14.58
C GLN A 159 0.81 -6.32 14.64
N TRP A 160 0.68 -5.71 13.45
CA TRP A 160 -0.09 -4.48 13.26
C TRP A 160 -1.57 -4.85 13.24
N ARG A 161 -2.32 -4.35 14.21
CA ARG A 161 -3.77 -4.50 14.28
C ARG A 161 -4.43 -3.27 13.66
N LEU A 162 -5.37 -3.47 12.75
CA LEU A 162 -6.20 -2.38 12.24
C LEU A 162 -7.16 -1.95 13.37
N THR A 163 -7.03 -0.70 13.83
CA THR A 163 -7.82 -0.16 14.95
C THR A 163 -8.92 0.77 14.45
N TYR A 164 -8.68 1.48 13.35
CA TYR A 164 -9.65 2.38 12.75
C TYR A 164 -9.53 2.33 11.22
N PHE A 165 -10.66 2.36 10.53
CA PHE A 165 -10.71 2.53 9.09
C PHE A 165 -11.90 3.41 8.73
N GLU A 166 -11.70 4.31 7.77
CA GLU A 166 -12.76 5.10 7.16
C GLU A 166 -12.54 5.10 5.65
N ARG A 167 -13.62 4.92 4.89
CA ARG A 167 -13.61 4.94 3.43
C ARG A 167 -14.84 5.66 2.94
N PHE A 168 -14.64 6.65 2.10
CA PHE A 168 -15.72 7.43 1.51
C PHE A 168 -15.54 7.50 0.00
N SER A 169 -16.65 7.45 -0.72
CA SER A 169 -16.71 7.66 -2.16
C SER A 169 -17.87 8.59 -2.50
N THR A 170 -17.67 9.40 -3.52
CA THR A 170 -18.69 10.32 -4.04
C THR A 170 -18.92 10.04 -5.51
N ASP A 171 -20.06 10.48 -6.04
CA ASP A 171 -20.33 10.43 -7.46
C ASP A 171 -19.28 11.27 -8.22
N PHE A 172 -18.77 10.71 -9.31
CA PHE A 172 -17.73 11.35 -10.11
C PHE A 172 -17.97 11.16 -11.59
N TYR A 173 -17.35 12.01 -12.40
CA TYR A 173 -17.37 11.85 -13.84
C TYR A 173 -16.08 11.22 -14.32
N ILE A 174 -16.20 10.23 -15.19
CA ILE A 174 -15.07 9.65 -15.92
C ILE A 174 -15.21 9.99 -17.40
N THR A 175 -14.13 10.54 -17.98
CA THR A 175 -14.03 10.79 -19.41
C THR A 175 -13.18 9.69 -20.03
N ASP A 176 -13.81 8.82 -20.83
CA ASP A 176 -13.12 7.74 -21.52
C ASP A 176 -12.06 8.31 -22.47
N LYS A 177 -10.82 7.81 -22.34
CA LYS A 177 -9.69 8.24 -23.15
C LYS A 177 -9.86 7.89 -24.63
N LYS A 178 -10.58 6.80 -24.97
CA LYS A 178 -10.76 6.35 -26.36
C LYS A 178 -11.88 7.10 -27.06
N SER A 179 -13.06 7.12 -26.47
CA SER A 179 -14.25 7.72 -27.11
C SER A 179 -14.44 9.21 -26.81
N GLY A 180 -13.82 9.74 -25.75
CA GLY A 180 -14.06 11.10 -25.26
C GLY A 180 -15.41 11.28 -24.56
N ILE A 181 -16.21 10.21 -24.44
CA ILE A 181 -17.49 10.26 -23.73
C ILE A 181 -17.26 10.46 -22.25
N ARG A 182 -18.00 11.41 -21.68
CA ARG A 182 -18.06 11.63 -20.24
C ARG A 182 -19.27 10.91 -19.66
N ALA A 183 -19.02 9.97 -18.75
CA ALA A 183 -20.04 9.24 -18.02
C ALA A 183 -20.05 9.66 -16.54
N LEU A 184 -21.24 9.74 -15.94
CA LEU A 184 -21.41 9.90 -14.50
C LEU A 184 -21.37 8.51 -13.86
N VAL A 185 -20.44 8.30 -12.92
CA VAL A 185 -20.34 7.10 -12.11
C VAL A 185 -21.01 7.36 -10.78
N LYS A 186 -22.05 6.58 -10.49
CA LYS A 186 -22.70 6.56 -9.18
C LYS A 186 -21.87 5.70 -8.24
N ALA A 187 -21.20 6.37 -7.30
CA ALA A 187 -20.29 5.76 -6.33
C ALA A 187 -20.57 6.28 -4.91
N GLY A 188 -21.65 7.03 -4.71
CA GLY A 188 -22.08 7.52 -3.40
C GLY A 188 -22.58 6.46 -2.41
N PRO A 189 -23.23 6.89 -1.30
CA PRO A 189 -23.47 6.08 -0.09
C PRO A 189 -24.18 4.73 -0.29
N ASP A 190 -25.10 4.66 -1.25
CA ASP A 190 -25.92 3.46 -1.48
C ASP A 190 -25.33 2.50 -2.52
N CYS A 191 -24.14 2.81 -3.05
CA CYS A 191 -23.48 2.03 -4.09
C CYS A 191 -22.37 1.15 -3.50
N ARG A 192 -22.28 -0.11 -3.97
CA ARG A 192 -21.17 -0.99 -3.60
C ARG A 192 -19.94 -0.63 -4.41
N VAL A 193 -18.97 0.01 -3.77
CA VAL A 193 -17.68 0.36 -4.36
C VAL A 193 -16.58 -0.53 -3.75
N ILE A 194 -15.78 -1.15 -4.61
CA ILE A 194 -14.58 -1.90 -4.20
C ILE A 194 -13.36 -1.12 -4.68
N PRO A 195 -12.73 -0.31 -3.81
CA PRO A 195 -11.53 0.42 -4.17
C PRO A 195 -10.35 -0.54 -4.26
N LEU A 196 -9.61 -0.47 -5.37
CA LEU A 196 -8.36 -1.20 -5.59
C LEU A 196 -7.17 -0.23 -5.64
N ILE A 197 -7.17 0.71 -4.71
CA ILE A 197 -6.15 1.76 -4.57
C ILE A 197 -5.19 1.35 -3.45
N ALA A 198 -3.89 1.56 -3.66
CA ALA A 198 -2.89 1.34 -2.62
C ALA A 198 -2.79 2.60 -1.76
N ASP A 199 -3.08 2.47 -0.47
CA ASP A 199 -3.00 3.58 0.49
C ASP A 199 -1.54 3.98 0.74
N SER A 200 -1.30 5.29 0.78
CA SER A 200 0.02 5.85 1.04
C SER A 200 0.29 5.88 2.54
N ARG A 201 1.52 5.56 2.93
CA ARG A 201 1.90 5.57 4.35
C ARG A 201 2.34 6.97 4.77
N LEU A 202 1.49 7.66 5.52
CA LEU A 202 1.75 9.02 5.97
C LEU A 202 2.55 9.09 7.27
N VAL A 203 2.16 8.30 8.28
CA VAL A 203 2.77 8.38 9.60
C VAL A 203 3.30 7.03 10.06
N LYS A 204 4.52 7.03 10.59
CA LYS A 204 5.13 5.92 11.32
C LYS A 204 5.71 6.44 12.63
N THR A 205 5.04 6.14 13.73
CA THR A 205 5.68 6.30 15.04
C THR A 205 6.65 5.13 15.25
N THR A 206 7.78 5.40 15.89
CA THR A 206 8.81 4.41 16.20
C THR A 206 9.01 4.31 17.71
N ARG A 207 9.63 3.23 18.20
CA ARG A 207 9.84 3.04 19.64
C ARG A 207 10.64 4.18 20.30
N LYS A 208 11.50 4.85 19.51
CA LYS A 208 12.31 6.00 19.94
C LYS A 208 11.53 7.33 19.94
N CYS A 209 10.42 7.39 19.20
CA CYS A 209 9.59 8.57 19.04
C CYS A 209 8.15 8.22 19.45
N ARG A 210 7.95 8.05 20.76
CA ARG A 210 6.62 7.82 21.37
C ARG A 210 5.79 9.11 21.44
N ILE A 211 6.42 10.26 21.22
CA ILE A 211 5.76 11.56 21.22
C ILE A 211 4.96 11.70 19.91
N LEU A 212 3.63 11.72 20.01
CA LEU A 212 2.76 11.99 18.87
C LEU A 212 2.84 13.47 18.49
N SER A 213 2.79 13.76 17.19
CA SER A 213 2.64 15.14 16.72
C SER A 213 1.34 15.76 17.25
N ALA A 214 1.33 17.08 17.47
CA ALA A 214 0.13 17.78 17.92
C ALA A 214 -1.04 17.58 16.96
N HIS A 215 -0.75 17.56 15.65
CA HIS A 215 -1.72 17.29 14.59
C HIS A 215 -2.36 15.90 14.72
N LEU A 216 -1.55 14.85 14.85
CA LEU A 216 -2.05 13.48 15.01
C LEU A 216 -2.84 13.32 16.31
N ARG A 217 -2.39 13.94 17.40
CA ARG A 217 -3.11 13.91 18.67
C ARG A 217 -4.49 14.56 18.57
N LYS A 218 -4.59 15.69 17.86
CA LYS A 218 -5.87 16.36 17.60
C LYS A 218 -6.80 15.47 16.78
N TRP A 219 -6.30 14.94 15.66
CA TRP A 219 -7.04 14.04 14.77
C TRP A 219 -7.57 12.79 15.48
N LEU A 220 -6.79 12.19 16.37
CA LEU A 220 -7.20 11.04 17.19
C LEU A 220 -8.34 11.40 18.16
N ARG A 221 -8.24 12.55 18.84
CA ARG A 221 -9.29 13.00 19.78
C ARG A 221 -10.61 13.29 19.09
N GLU A 222 -10.57 13.92 17.92
CA GLU A 222 -11.77 14.20 17.11
C GLU A 222 -12.55 12.93 16.75
N ARG A 223 -11.87 11.77 16.72
CA ARG A 223 -12.45 10.45 16.41
C ARG A 223 -12.63 9.56 17.63
N ASN A 224 -12.55 10.12 18.84
CA ASN A 224 -12.63 9.38 20.11
C ASN A 224 -11.62 8.22 20.23
N LEU A 225 -10.47 8.34 19.57
CA LEU A 225 -9.38 7.36 19.66
C LEU A 225 -8.40 7.79 20.76
N SER A 226 -7.83 6.82 21.49
CA SER A 226 -6.89 7.17 22.56
C SER A 226 -5.66 7.89 22.00
N ALA A 227 -5.33 9.02 22.62
CA ALA A 227 -4.27 9.91 22.22
C ALA A 227 -2.94 9.63 22.95
N GLU A 228 -2.84 8.46 23.58
CA GLU A 228 -1.68 8.00 24.32
C GLU A 228 -0.53 7.59 23.40
N ALA A 229 0.68 7.80 23.92
CA ALA A 229 1.95 7.57 23.26
C ALA A 229 2.20 6.09 22.95
N ARG A 230 1.89 5.66 21.73
CA ARG A 230 2.04 4.26 21.29
C ARG A 230 2.52 4.13 19.85
N LEU A 231 2.79 2.89 19.43
CA LEU A 231 3.21 2.55 18.07
C LEU A 231 2.01 2.54 17.11
N LEU A 232 1.75 3.68 16.50
CA LEU A 232 0.78 3.89 15.44
C LEU A 232 1.43 3.95 14.05
N ARG A 233 0.68 3.46 13.06
CA ARG A 233 0.90 3.69 11.64
C ARG A 233 -0.40 4.20 11.04
N LEU A 234 -0.35 5.38 10.43
CA LEU A 234 -1.45 5.95 9.67
C LEU A 234 -1.16 5.82 8.18
N GLU A 235 -2.11 5.26 7.44
CA GLU A 235 -2.10 5.16 5.99
C GLU A 235 -3.32 5.93 5.46
N GLU A 236 -3.16 6.68 4.38
CA GLU A 236 -4.21 7.47 3.73
C GLU A 236 -4.08 7.37 2.21
N GLY A 237 -5.20 7.29 1.50
CA GLY A 237 -5.29 7.13 0.04
C GLY A 237 -6.38 7.98 -0.59
#